data_AF-A0A318TK06-F1
#
_entry.id   AF-A0A318TK06-F1
#
_cell.length_a   1.000
_cell.length_b   1.000
_cell.length_c   1.000
_cell.angle_alpha   90.00
_cell.angle_beta   90.00
_cell.angle_gamma   90.00
#
_symmetry.space_group_name_H-M   'P 1'
#
loop_
_entity.id
_entity.type
_entity.pdbx_description
1 polymer ?
#
loop_
_entity_poly.entity_id
_entity_poly.type
_entity_poly.pdbx_seq_one_letter_code
_entity_poly.pdbx_strand_id
1 'polypeptide(L)'
;MTKLLSLTAAAIAVLTISAAAPALAQDGRGPVGTICAKDIDTYCRGLAHGSGEVRACLERNRDKVSPDCKTALDTTGGGRMAPISR
;
A
#
# COMPACT_ATOMS: atom_id res chain seq x y z
N MET A 1 -53.55 33.93 11.13
CA MET A 1 -52.66 35.10 11.01
C MET A 1 -51.28 34.58 11.39
N THR A 2 -50.43 34.09 10.49
CA THR A 2 -49.77 34.79 9.38
C THR A 2 -49.69 33.90 8.13
N LYS A 3 -50.26 34.46 7.07
CA LYS A 3 -50.23 34.03 5.68
C LYS A 3 -48.83 34.31 5.11
N LEU A 4 -48.48 33.54 4.06
CA LEU A 4 -47.66 33.99 2.91
C LEU A 4 -46.18 34.29 3.17
N LEU A 5 -45.32 33.49 2.54
CA LEU A 5 -44.33 33.92 1.53
C LEU A 5 -43.27 32.80 1.44
N SER A 6 -43.41 31.85 0.52
CA SER A 6 -42.88 31.92 -0.85
C SER A 6 -41.45 31.35 -0.96
N LEU A 7 -41.36 30.23 -1.67
CA LEU A 7 -40.31 29.91 -2.66
C LEU A 7 -38.90 30.46 -2.37
N THR A 8 -38.10 29.69 -1.62
CA THR A 8 -36.67 29.59 -1.93
C THR A 8 -36.33 28.12 -2.13
N ALA A 9 -36.08 27.79 -3.39
CA ALA A 9 -35.44 26.55 -3.77
C ALA A 9 -34.02 26.56 -3.18
N ALA A 10 -33.83 25.90 -2.03
CA ALA A 10 -32.51 25.53 -1.55
C ALA A 10 -32.50 24.01 -1.47
N ALA A 11 -31.88 23.43 -2.49
CA ALA A 11 -31.71 22.01 -2.69
C ALA A 11 -31.32 21.28 -1.40
N ILE A 12 -31.86 20.07 -1.25
CA ILE A 12 -31.54 19.06 -0.25
C ILE A 12 -30.01 18.90 -0.19
N ALA A 13 -29.36 19.53 0.80
CA ALA A 13 -27.95 19.30 1.07
C ALA A 13 -27.82 18.31 2.23
N VAL A 14 -28.03 17.02 1.93
CA VAL A 14 -27.62 15.90 2.79
C VAL A 14 -26.10 15.98 2.93
N LEU A 15 -25.62 16.57 4.02
CA LEU A 15 -24.18 16.68 4.37
C LEU A 15 -23.72 15.47 5.20
N THR A 16 -24.02 14.25 4.75
CA THR A 16 -23.57 13.03 5.43
C THR A 16 -22.88 12.06 4.47
N ILE A 17 -21.64 12.38 4.09
CA ILE A 17 -20.67 11.34 3.70
C ILE A 17 -19.34 11.71 4.36
N SER A 18 -19.14 11.26 5.60
CA SER A 18 -17.78 11.08 6.10
C SER A 18 -17.15 9.99 5.24
N ALA A 19 -16.29 10.39 4.31
CA ALA A 19 -15.45 9.47 3.57
C ALA A 19 -14.39 8.90 4.53
N ALA A 20 -14.74 7.85 5.28
CA ALA A 20 -13.74 6.92 5.77
C ALA A 20 -13.20 6.19 4.55
N ALA A 21 -12.15 6.74 3.93
CA ALA A 21 -11.38 5.98 2.95
C ALA A 21 -10.98 4.65 3.61
N PRO A 22 -11.12 3.51 2.92
CA PRO A 22 -10.67 2.26 3.50
C PRO A 22 -9.18 2.44 3.79
N ALA A 23 -8.80 2.37 5.06
CA ALA A 23 -7.42 2.16 5.44
C ALA A 23 -7.07 0.80 4.84
N LEU A 24 -6.51 0.80 3.63
CA LEU A 24 -5.96 -0.42 3.07
C LEU A 24 -4.93 -0.86 4.09
N ALA A 25 -5.21 -1.99 4.75
CA ALA A 25 -4.25 -2.71 5.55
C ALA A 25 -3.12 -3.12 4.60
N GLN A 26 -2.19 -2.21 4.37
CA GLN A 26 -0.94 -2.53 3.72
C GLN A 26 -0.17 -3.26 4.81
N ASP A 27 0.07 -4.56 4.64
CA ASP A 27 0.75 -5.45 5.60
C ASP A 27 2.23 -5.05 5.87
N GLY A 28 2.61 -3.79 5.64
CA GLY A 28 3.96 -3.26 5.71
C GLY A 28 4.90 -3.82 4.64
N ARG A 29 4.43 -4.79 3.84
CA ARG A 29 5.18 -5.43 2.77
C ARG A 29 4.95 -4.66 1.48
N GLY A 30 5.99 -3.96 1.05
CA GLY A 30 6.06 -3.43 -0.33
C GLY A 30 6.13 -4.56 -1.36
N PRO A 31 6.17 -4.25 -2.67
CA PRO A 31 6.09 -5.24 -3.76
C PRO A 31 7.07 -6.41 -3.63
N VAL A 32 8.32 -6.14 -3.23
CA VAL A 32 9.32 -7.19 -2.95
C VAL A 32 8.85 -8.12 -1.82
N GLY A 33 8.32 -7.55 -0.74
CA GLY A 33 7.83 -8.33 0.40
C GLY A 33 6.68 -9.25 0.05
N THR A 34 5.84 -8.85 -0.91
CA THR A 34 4.70 -9.64 -1.40
C THR A 34 5.15 -10.71 -2.39
N ILE A 35 5.92 -10.34 -3.42
CA ILE A 35 6.35 -11.27 -4.48
C ILE A 35 7.30 -12.33 -3.91
N CYS A 36 8.23 -11.92 -3.04
CA CYS A 36 9.23 -12.81 -2.46
C CYS A 36 8.76 -13.52 -1.19
N ALA A 37 7.47 -13.52 -0.83
CA ALA A 37 7.01 -13.98 0.49
C ALA A 37 7.50 -15.39 0.89
N LYS A 38 7.47 -16.35 -0.05
CA LYS A 38 7.97 -17.71 0.18
C LYS A 38 9.49 -17.78 0.35
N ASP A 39 10.22 -16.99 -0.43
CA ASP A 39 11.68 -16.88 -0.33
C ASP A 39 12.09 -16.20 0.98
N ILE A 40 11.29 -15.22 1.45
CA ILE A 40 11.49 -14.55 2.73
C ILE A 40 11.30 -15.55 3.88
N ASP A 41 10.24 -16.37 3.85
CA ASP A 41 10.05 -17.41 4.86
C ASP A 41 11.11 -18.52 4.78
N THR A 42 11.75 -18.72 3.63
CA THR A 42 12.80 -19.75 3.53
C THR A 42 14.17 -19.23 4.00
N TYR A 43 14.55 -18.02 3.58
CA TYR A 43 15.92 -17.53 3.71
C TYR A 43 16.09 -16.34 4.66
N CYS A 44 15.01 -15.63 4.97
CA CYS A 44 15.06 -14.31 5.61
C CYS A 44 14.08 -14.16 6.79
N ARG A 45 13.71 -15.27 7.44
CA ARG A 45 12.77 -15.29 8.58
C ARG A 45 13.25 -14.38 9.70
N GLY A 46 12.30 -13.67 10.32
CA GLY A 46 12.56 -12.81 11.48
C GLY A 46 13.13 -11.43 11.15
N LEU A 47 13.38 -11.11 9.87
CA LEU A 47 13.79 -9.76 9.48
C LEU A 47 12.58 -8.82 9.41
N ALA A 48 12.78 -7.57 9.86
CA ALA A 48 11.75 -6.56 9.84
C ALA A 48 11.47 -6.06 8.40
N HIS A 49 10.19 -5.87 8.09
CA HIS A 49 9.76 -5.18 6.87
C HIS A 49 9.91 -3.66 7.04
N GLY A 50 10.03 -2.95 5.91
CA GLY A 50 10.09 -1.48 5.89
C GLY A 50 11.48 -0.85 6.05
N SER A 51 12.42 -1.51 6.73
CA SER A 51 13.82 -1.04 6.89
C SER A 51 14.73 -1.35 5.69
N GLY A 52 14.29 -2.21 4.77
CA GLY A 52 15.09 -2.72 3.67
C GLY A 52 15.94 -3.96 4.01
N GLU A 53 15.92 -4.42 5.25
CA GLU A 53 16.69 -5.61 5.70
C GLU A 53 16.29 -6.88 4.96
N VAL A 54 14.97 -7.08 4.77
CA VAL A 54 14.43 -8.19 3.98
C VAL A 54 14.98 -8.16 2.55
N ARG A 55 15.01 -6.98 1.92
CA ARG A 55 15.57 -6.84 0.57
C ARG A 55 17.05 -7.20 0.59
N ALA A 56 17.84 -6.64 1.50
CA ALA A 56 19.26 -6.96 1.60
C ALA A 56 19.54 -8.46 1.82
N CYS A 57 18.68 -9.16 2.55
CA CYS A 57 18.79 -10.60 2.73
C CYS A 57 18.49 -11.39 1.45
N LEU A 58 17.42 -11.03 0.73
CA LEU A 58 17.11 -11.63 -0.57
C LEU A 58 18.24 -11.38 -1.57
N GLU A 59 18.82 -10.19 -1.53
CA GLU A 59 19.95 -9.80 -2.39
C GLU A 59 21.22 -10.62 -2.14
N ARG A 60 21.47 -11.03 -0.89
CA ARG A 60 22.56 -11.97 -0.53
C ARG A 60 22.26 -13.41 -0.92
N ASN A 61 20.99 -13.78 -0.98
CA ASN A 61 20.52 -15.11 -1.38
C ASN A 61 20.05 -15.15 -2.84
N ARG A 62 20.46 -14.17 -3.66
CA ARG A 62 19.94 -13.97 -5.03
C ARG A 62 19.91 -15.27 -5.83
N ASP A 63 20.96 -16.08 -5.78
CA ASP A 63 21.02 -17.32 -6.56
C ASP A 63 20.05 -18.41 -6.10
N LYS A 64 19.54 -18.32 -4.86
CA LYS A 64 18.69 -19.31 -4.20
C LYS A 64 17.20 -18.95 -4.21
N VAL A 65 16.86 -17.68 -4.46
CA VAL A 65 15.45 -17.24 -4.51
C VAL A 65 14.81 -17.59 -5.85
N SER A 66 13.48 -17.58 -5.88
CA SER A 66 12.71 -17.84 -7.09
C SER A 66 13.01 -16.84 -8.23
N PRO A 67 12.81 -17.22 -9.51
CA PRO A 67 12.96 -16.31 -10.64
C PRO A 67 12.08 -15.06 -10.56
N ASP A 68 10.87 -15.21 -10.02
CA ASP A 68 9.95 -14.09 -9.82
C ASP A 68 10.49 -13.12 -8.76
N CYS A 69 11.08 -13.64 -7.68
CA CYS A 69 11.73 -12.80 -6.69
C CYS A 69 12.97 -12.08 -7.25
N LYS A 70 13.80 -12.74 -8.07
CA LYS A 70 14.91 -12.07 -8.79
C LYS A 70 14.39 -10.91 -9.63
N THR A 71 13.36 -11.16 -10.44
CA THR A 71 12.73 -10.15 -11.27
C THR A 71 12.18 -8.99 -10.43
N ALA A 72 11.56 -9.28 -9.29
CA ALA A 72 11.09 -8.25 -8.38
C ALA A 72 12.25 -7.40 -7.83
N LEU A 73 13.36 -8.01 -7.43
CA LEU A 73 14.54 -7.29 -6.93
C LEU A 73 15.14 -6.35 -8.01
N ASP A 74 15.13 -6.80 -9.27
CA ASP A 74 15.67 -6.01 -10.40
C ASP A 74 14.75 -4.86 -10.82
N THR A 75 13.43 -5.07 -10.75
CA THR A 75 12.43 -4.12 -11.27
C THR A 75 11.87 -3.18 -10.21
N THR A 76 12.19 -3.39 -8.93
CA THR A 76 11.69 -2.57 -7.83
C THR A 76 12.80 -1.86 -7.06
N GLY A 77 12.57 -0.57 -6.78
CA GLY A 77 13.49 0.25 -6.01
C GLY A 77 13.52 -0.07 -4.51
N GLY A 78 14.41 0.61 -3.77
CA GLY A 78 14.68 0.41 -2.34
C GLY A 78 13.56 0.81 -1.35
N GLY A 79 12.31 0.90 -1.79
CA GLY A 79 11.15 0.96 -0.88
C GLY A 79 10.97 2.24 -0.09
N ARG A 80 11.44 3.41 -0.59
CA ARG A 80 10.84 4.68 -0.17
C ARG A 80 9.67 4.94 -1.09
N MET A 81 8.44 4.71 -0.60
CA MET A 81 7.23 5.11 -1.30
C MET A 81 7.28 6.63 -1.51
N ALA A 82 7.83 7.07 -2.65
CA ALA A 82 7.56 8.40 -3.17
C ALA A 82 6.09 8.39 -3.64
N PRO A 83 5.29 9.44 -3.36
CA PRO A 83 3.94 9.52 -3.90
C PRO A 83 4.03 9.41 -5.42
N ILE A 84 3.26 8.49 -5.99
CA ILE A 84 3.10 8.33 -7.43
C ILE A 84 2.35 9.54 -8.00
N SER A 85 3.07 10.64 -8.25
CA SER A 85 2.53 11.76 -9.04
C SER A 85 2.64 11.36 -10.51
N ARG A 86 1.54 10.84 -11.06
CA ARG A 86 1.33 10.77 -12.51
C ARG A 86 0.56 12.00 -12.95
#